data_AF-A0A969EQH6-F1
#
_entry.id   AF-A0A969EQH6-F1
#
_cell.length_a   1.000
_cell.length_b   1.000
_cell.length_c   1.000
_cell.angle_alpha   90.00
_cell.angle_beta   90.00
_cell.angle_gamma   90.00
#
_symmetry.space_group_name_H-M   'P 1'
#
loop_
_entity.id
_entity.type
_entity.pdbx_description
1 polymer ?
#
loop_
_entity_poly.entity_id
_entity_poly.type
_entity_poly.pdbx_seq_one_letter_code
_entity_poly.pdbx_strand_id
1 'polypeptide(L)'
;MISANPISGFQRGLTMGIQDTIYLLFITWADALNLELWNIADRFLLASWGWVLLAGGLTFLFLWKQRDGITPNNNHPTPFYRQAIPLGLFASIFALFPTWATDNQITVGLYSSRFALPSLFGVSVLLVGVIDYLFRKTSHKIVFLAICVGLSAGVHLRNANDFRWSWTKQQRFFWQLAWRVPGLENGTALFSDGALFNYVGSYPTSSALNTIYPQQVVYPEQSYWFVELDRTFLYDMDDFVNGATVKQNLRN
;
A
#
# COMPACT_ATOMS: atom_id res chain seq x y z
N MET A 1 8.53 -21.58 7.34
CA MET A 1 9.30 -22.68 7.96
C MET A 1 10.68 -22.14 8.28
N ILE A 2 11.03 -22.12 9.56
CA ILE A 2 12.34 -21.69 10.05
C ILE A 2 13.40 -22.54 9.33
N SER A 3 14.40 -21.88 8.72
CA SER A 3 15.52 -22.55 8.06
C SER A 3 16.09 -23.65 8.94
N ALA A 4 16.60 -24.74 8.33
CA ALA A 4 17.25 -25.86 9.03
C ALA A 4 18.38 -25.44 9.99
N ASN A 5 18.83 -24.18 9.92
CA ASN A 5 19.75 -23.55 10.83
C ASN A 5 19.05 -22.38 11.59
N PRO A 6 18.98 -22.40 12.94
CA PRO A 6 18.33 -21.34 13.72
C PRO A 6 19.04 -19.98 13.58
N ILE A 7 20.34 -19.97 13.28
CA ILE A 7 21.13 -18.74 13.13
C ILE A 7 20.68 -17.98 11.87
N SER A 8 20.48 -18.67 10.74
CA SER A 8 20.03 -18.03 9.51
C SER A 8 18.60 -17.51 9.61
N GLY A 9 17.74 -18.18 10.39
CA GLY A 9 16.39 -17.71 10.68
C GLY A 9 16.40 -16.39 11.46
N PHE A 10 17.24 -16.31 12.50
CA PHE A 10 17.43 -15.09 13.27
C PHE A 10 17.99 -13.94 12.42
N GLN A 11 19.01 -14.20 11.60
CA GLN A 11 19.58 -13.20 10.68
C GLN A 11 18.54 -12.68 9.68
N ARG A 12 17.71 -13.57 9.14
CA ARG A 12 16.61 -13.20 8.23
C ARG A 12 15.59 -12.31 8.94
N GLY A 13 15.12 -12.69 10.13
CA GLY A 13 14.19 -11.88 10.91
C GLY A 13 14.74 -10.50 11.28
N LEU A 14 16.02 -10.43 11.69
CA LEU A 14 16.71 -9.17 11.94
C LEU A 14 16.76 -8.29 10.69
N THR A 15 17.10 -8.87 9.55
CA THR A 15 17.19 -8.17 8.26
C THR A 15 15.83 -7.61 7.85
N MET A 16 14.76 -8.40 7.95
CA MET A 16 13.39 -7.95 7.70
C MET A 16 13.03 -6.78 8.64
N GLY A 17 13.31 -6.93 9.93
CA GLY A 17 13.00 -5.90 10.92
C GLY A 17 13.67 -4.57 10.63
N ILE A 18 14.96 -4.59 10.26
CA ILE A 18 15.72 -3.40 9.90
C ILE A 18 15.16 -2.78 8.61
N GLN A 19 14.98 -3.58 7.56
CA GLN A 19 14.50 -3.11 6.26
C GLN A 19 13.10 -2.49 6.35
N ASP A 20 12.17 -3.17 7.03
CA ASP A 20 10.79 -2.69 7.19
C ASP A 20 10.72 -1.42 8.04
N THR A 21 11.54 -1.34 9.10
CA THR A 21 11.61 -0.12 9.94
C THR A 21 12.16 1.07 9.16
N ILE A 22 13.23 0.89 8.38
CA ILE A 22 13.79 1.95 7.53
C ILE A 22 12.75 2.36 6.47
N TYR A 23 12.08 1.39 5.86
CA TYR A 23 11.07 1.66 4.85
C TYR A 23 9.93 2.52 5.41
N LEU A 24 9.37 2.11 6.54
CA LEU A 24 8.25 2.79 7.19
C LEU A 24 8.57 4.23 7.62
N LEU A 25 9.76 4.44 8.19
CA LEU A 25 10.13 5.74 8.76
C LEU A 25 10.64 6.73 7.72
N PHE A 26 11.32 6.26 6.67
CA PHE A 26 12.05 7.14 5.76
C PHE A 26 11.64 6.97 4.29
N ILE A 27 11.63 5.74 3.78
CA ILE A 27 11.43 5.50 2.33
C ILE A 27 10.02 5.90 1.89
N THR A 28 9.00 5.66 2.72
CA THR A 28 7.61 6.09 2.46
C THR A 28 7.48 7.60 2.19
N TRP A 29 8.32 8.44 2.79
CA TRP A 29 8.33 9.88 2.54
C TRP A 29 9.06 10.27 1.26
N ALA A 30 9.98 9.43 0.76
CA ALA A 30 10.66 9.67 -0.50
C ALA A 30 9.67 9.62 -1.67
N ASP A 31 8.68 8.71 -1.63
CA ASP A 31 7.62 8.62 -2.64
C ASP A 31 6.77 9.89 -2.71
N ALA A 32 6.55 10.57 -1.58
CA ALA A 32 5.83 11.84 -1.54
C ALA A 32 6.57 12.98 -2.27
N LEU A 33 7.89 12.86 -2.39
CA LEU A 33 8.81 13.86 -2.95
C LEU A 33 9.50 13.41 -4.24
N ASN A 34 9.03 12.31 -4.84
CA ASN A 34 9.58 11.75 -6.07
C ASN A 34 9.72 12.82 -7.18
N LEU A 35 10.87 12.79 -7.88
CA LEU A 35 11.21 13.71 -8.96
C LEU A 35 10.20 13.69 -10.12
N GLU A 36 9.58 12.54 -10.39
CA GLU A 36 8.56 12.41 -11.45
C GLU A 36 7.30 13.27 -11.19
N LEU A 37 7.07 13.67 -9.93
CA LEU A 37 5.95 14.51 -9.53
C LEU A 37 6.14 15.99 -9.91
N TRP A 38 7.34 16.37 -10.35
CA TRP A 38 7.70 17.74 -10.72
C TRP A 38 7.50 17.99 -12.22
N ASN A 39 6.31 17.64 -12.72
CA ASN A 39 5.93 17.87 -14.10
C ASN A 39 4.84 18.96 -14.19
N ILE A 40 5.26 20.18 -14.55
CA ILE A 40 4.40 21.36 -14.68
C ILE A 40 3.45 21.24 -15.89
N ALA A 41 3.76 20.39 -16.88
CA ALA A 41 2.88 20.17 -18.02
C ALA A 41 1.65 19.34 -17.66
N ASP A 42 1.74 18.50 -16.63
CA ASP A 42 0.61 17.67 -16.19
C ASP A 42 -0.33 18.47 -15.27
N ARG A 43 -1.53 18.75 -15.80
CA ARG A 43 -2.59 19.48 -15.08
C ARG A 43 -3.03 18.81 -13.79
N PHE A 44 -3.04 17.47 -13.75
CA PHE A 44 -3.40 16.74 -12.55
C PHE A 44 -2.32 16.85 -11.47
N LEU A 45 -1.03 16.77 -11.85
CA LEU A 45 0.05 16.95 -10.89
C LEU A 45 0.08 18.37 -10.32
N LEU A 46 -0.16 19.39 -11.16
CA LEU A 46 -0.35 20.76 -10.68
C LEU A 46 -1.53 20.90 -9.70
N ALA A 47 -2.69 20.32 -10.03
CA ALA A 47 -3.84 20.32 -9.12
C ALA A 47 -3.55 19.56 -7.81
N SER A 48 -2.77 18.49 -7.88
CA SER A 48 -2.31 17.72 -6.71
C SER A 48 -1.41 18.54 -5.80
N TRP A 49 -0.47 19.32 -6.35
CA TRP A 49 0.33 20.26 -5.56
C TRP A 49 -0.52 21.40 -4.98
N GLY A 50 -1.54 21.87 -5.71
CA GLY A 50 -2.54 22.78 -5.16
C GLY A 50 -3.29 22.18 -3.96
N TRP A 51 -3.63 20.89 -4.02
CA TRP A 51 -4.25 20.16 -2.92
C TRP A 51 -3.33 20.01 -1.71
N VAL A 52 -2.04 19.75 -1.93
CA VAL A 52 -1.01 19.73 -0.87
C VAL A 52 -0.97 21.07 -0.14
N LEU A 53 -0.93 22.18 -0.88
CA LEU A 53 -0.90 23.53 -0.31
C LEU A 53 -2.20 23.87 0.43
N LEU A 54 -3.34 23.47 -0.11
CA LEU A 54 -4.65 23.69 0.51
C LEU A 54 -4.77 22.91 1.83
N ALA A 55 -4.49 21.61 1.82
CA ALA A 55 -4.58 20.77 3.02
C ALA A 55 -3.59 21.23 4.09
N GLY A 56 -2.32 21.45 3.71
CA GLY A 56 -1.30 21.96 4.63
C GLY A 56 -1.63 23.36 5.16
N GLY A 57 -2.14 24.25 4.30
CA GLY A 57 -2.57 25.59 4.67
C GLY A 57 -3.73 25.59 5.67
N LEU A 58 -4.76 24.76 5.45
CA LEU A 58 -5.88 24.60 6.38
C LEU A 58 -5.42 24.02 7.72
N THR A 59 -4.54 23.02 7.71
CA THR A 59 -3.95 22.46 8.94
C THR A 59 -3.13 23.52 9.69
N PHE A 60 -2.30 24.29 8.97
CA PHE A 60 -1.53 25.38 9.56
C PHE A 60 -2.45 26.42 10.23
N LEU A 61 -3.47 26.90 9.53
CA LEU A 61 -4.41 27.90 10.06
C LEU A 61 -5.16 27.37 11.30
N PHE A 62 -5.61 26.13 11.25
CA PHE A 62 -6.29 25.47 12.36
C PHE A 62 -5.41 25.38 13.61
N LEU A 63 -4.19 24.85 13.46
CA LEU A 63 -3.25 24.69 14.57
C LEU A 63 -2.71 26.04 15.07
N TRP A 64 -2.49 27.00 14.17
CA TRP A 64 -2.02 28.34 14.52
C TRP A 64 -3.05 29.08 15.39
N LYS A 65 -4.35 28.97 15.05
CA LYS A 65 -5.43 29.55 15.85
C LYS A 65 -5.50 28.96 17.26
N GLN A 66 -5.08 27.71 17.44
CA GLN A 66 -5.08 27.02 18.73
C GLN A 66 -3.78 27.20 19.54
N ARG A 67 -2.75 27.82 18.95
CA ARG A 67 -1.40 27.90 19.53
C ARG A 67 -1.40 28.52 20.94
N ASP A 68 -2.13 29.62 21.11
CA ASP A 68 -2.11 30.40 22.34
C ASP A 68 -3.11 29.88 23.39
N GLY A 69 -4.04 29.01 23.00
CA GLY A 69 -4.96 28.31 23.92
C GLY A 69 -4.34 27.12 24.63
N ILE A 70 -3.15 26.67 24.19
CA ILE A 70 -2.39 25.57 24.81
C ILE A 70 -1.32 26.20 25.70
N THR A 71 -1.71 26.67 26.88
CA THR A 71 -0.73 26.97 27.94
C THR A 71 -0.11 25.64 28.39
N PRO A 72 1.22 25.47 28.32
CA PRO A 72 1.85 24.27 28.83
C PRO A 72 1.51 24.14 30.32
N ASN A 73 0.76 23.09 30.66
CA ASN A 73 0.49 22.77 32.04
C ASN A 73 1.83 22.32 32.67
N ASN A 74 2.51 23.25 33.35
CA ASN A 74 3.78 23.00 34.05
C ASN A 74 3.67 21.93 35.15
N ASN A 75 2.47 21.38 35.39
CA ASN A 75 2.23 20.32 36.37
C ASN A 75 2.66 18.92 35.92
N HIS A 76 3.08 18.73 34.66
CA HIS A 76 3.70 17.47 34.23
C HIS A 76 5.24 17.57 34.27
N PRO A 77 5.92 16.83 35.17
CA PRO A 77 7.37 16.93 35.32
C PRO A 77 8.17 16.34 34.16
N THR A 78 7.51 15.68 33.19
CA THR A 78 8.19 15.05 32.05
C THR A 78 7.63 15.56 30.72
N PRO A 79 8.50 15.94 29.76
CA PRO A 79 8.06 16.36 28.44
C PRO A 79 7.51 15.18 27.64
N PHE A 80 6.52 15.45 26.79
CA PHE A 80 5.76 14.45 26.04
C PHE A 80 6.65 13.50 25.22
N TYR A 81 7.67 14.03 24.52
CA TYR A 81 8.58 13.22 23.72
C TYR A 81 9.23 12.04 24.48
N ARG A 82 9.45 12.16 25.79
CA ARG A 82 10.06 11.09 26.61
C ARG A 82 9.17 9.85 26.73
N GLN A 83 7.86 10.02 26.65
CA GLN A 83 6.90 8.92 26.69
C GLN A 83 6.54 8.50 25.26
N ALA A 84 6.35 9.47 24.36
CA ALA A 84 5.93 9.21 23.00
C ALA A 84 6.97 8.44 22.17
N ILE A 85 8.27 8.77 22.27
CA ILE A 85 9.30 8.12 21.45
C ILE A 85 9.44 6.62 21.81
N PRO A 86 9.63 6.22 23.08
CA PRO A 86 9.71 4.80 23.43
C PRO A 86 8.41 4.04 23.12
N LEU A 87 7.25 4.64 23.40
CA LEU A 87 5.96 4.02 23.10
C LEU A 87 5.76 3.83 21.60
N GLY A 88 6.09 4.85 20.80
CA GLY A 88 5.97 4.82 19.35
C GLY A 88 6.89 3.76 18.72
N LEU A 89 8.16 3.70 19.15
CA LEU A 89 9.11 2.67 18.72
C LEU A 89 8.66 1.26 19.09
N PHE A 90 8.22 1.08 20.34
CA PHE A 90 7.72 -0.20 20.81
C PHE A 90 6.50 -0.63 20.00
N ALA A 91 5.49 0.23 19.88
CA ALA A 91 4.28 -0.05 19.13
C ALA A 91 4.54 -0.31 17.65
N SER A 92 5.46 0.42 17.00
CA SER A 92 5.76 0.22 15.58
C SER A 92 6.43 -1.13 15.31
N ILE A 93 7.37 -1.55 16.16
CA ILE A 93 8.12 -2.80 15.99
C ILE A 93 7.26 -4.01 16.37
N PHE A 94 6.61 -3.97 17.53
CA PHE A 94 5.81 -5.09 18.01
C PHE A 94 4.60 -5.39 17.12
N ALA A 95 4.02 -4.36 16.50
CA ALA A 95 2.91 -4.53 15.58
C ALA A 95 3.27 -5.33 14.31
N LEU A 96 4.55 -5.37 13.92
CA LEU A 96 5.02 -6.11 12.73
C LEU A 96 5.47 -7.52 13.03
N PHE A 97 5.58 -7.88 14.32
CA PHE A 97 6.03 -9.20 14.72
C PHE A 97 5.22 -10.35 14.11
N PRO A 98 3.87 -10.29 14.04
CA PRO A 98 3.09 -11.33 13.36
C PRO A 98 3.37 -11.44 11.86
N THR A 99 3.67 -10.32 11.19
CA THR A 99 4.05 -10.30 9.77
C THR A 99 5.35 -11.06 9.56
N TRP A 100 6.39 -10.76 10.33
CA TRP A 100 7.69 -11.42 10.21
C TRP A 100 7.61 -12.90 10.63
N ALA A 101 6.75 -13.24 11.60
CA ALA A 101 6.53 -14.62 12.01
C ALA A 101 5.96 -15.52 10.88
N THR A 102 5.28 -14.91 9.90
CA THR A 102 4.75 -15.60 8.72
C THR A 102 5.67 -15.53 7.50
N ASP A 103 6.92 -15.06 7.68
CA ASP A 103 7.92 -14.89 6.62
C ASP A 103 7.49 -13.88 5.53
N ASN A 104 6.60 -12.94 5.90
CA ASN A 104 6.17 -11.85 5.05
C ASN A 104 6.97 -10.58 5.37
N GLN A 105 7.08 -9.68 4.39
CA GLN A 105 7.82 -8.43 4.51
C GLN A 105 7.01 -7.29 3.86
N ILE A 106 7.12 -6.06 4.38
CA ILE A 106 6.38 -4.89 3.85
C ILE A 106 6.91 -4.46 2.48
N THR A 107 8.20 -4.64 2.23
CA THR A 107 8.88 -4.18 1.01
C THR A 107 8.79 -5.15 -0.17
N VAL A 108 8.32 -6.39 0.05
CA VAL A 108 8.36 -7.45 -0.96
C VAL A 108 6.95 -7.79 -1.43
N GLY A 109 6.65 -7.36 -2.67
CA GLY A 109 5.43 -7.72 -3.39
C GLY A 109 4.48 -6.55 -3.63
N LEU A 110 3.62 -6.67 -4.65
CA LEU A 110 2.71 -5.61 -5.07
C LEU A 110 1.69 -5.17 -3.99
N TYR A 111 1.41 -6.03 -3.02
CA TYR A 111 0.39 -5.80 -2.01
C TYR A 111 0.90 -5.92 -0.58
N SER A 112 2.21 -5.93 -0.38
CA SER A 112 2.84 -6.10 0.92
C SER A 112 2.71 -4.88 1.83
N SER A 113 2.44 -3.70 1.27
CA SER A 113 2.16 -2.47 2.01
C SER A 113 1.04 -2.63 3.04
N ARG A 114 0.11 -3.59 2.84
CA ARG A 114 -0.95 -3.92 3.82
C ARG A 114 -0.40 -4.35 5.18
N PHE A 115 0.79 -4.93 5.21
CA PHE A 115 1.43 -5.39 6.45
C PHE A 115 1.95 -4.23 7.31
N ALA A 116 2.04 -3.01 6.75
CA ALA A 116 2.38 -1.80 7.50
C ALA A 116 1.23 -1.30 8.38
N LEU A 117 -0.03 -1.64 8.06
CA LEU A 117 -1.21 -1.05 8.71
C LEU A 117 -1.18 -1.13 10.26
N PRO A 118 -0.81 -2.26 10.89
CA PRO A 118 -0.74 -2.35 12.34
C PRO A 118 0.28 -1.40 12.97
N SER A 119 1.36 -1.09 12.24
CA SER A 119 2.45 -0.23 12.73
C SER A 119 2.13 1.27 12.67
N LEU A 120 1.10 1.68 11.92
CA LEU A 120 0.78 3.09 11.65
C LEU A 120 0.55 3.90 12.93
N PHE A 121 -0.09 3.30 13.94
CA PHE A 121 -0.28 3.95 15.23
C PHE A 121 1.05 4.28 15.90
N GLY A 122 1.95 3.29 16.00
CA GLY A 122 3.27 3.47 16.60
C GLY A 122 4.11 4.49 15.85
N VAL A 123 4.14 4.40 14.51
CA VAL A 123 4.88 5.35 13.66
C VAL A 123 4.33 6.77 13.79
N SER A 124 3.01 6.95 13.92
CA SER A 124 2.40 8.27 14.09
C SER A 124 2.78 8.89 15.44
N VAL A 125 2.71 8.12 16.54
CA VAL A 125 3.13 8.59 17.87
C VAL A 125 4.63 8.90 17.88
N LEU A 126 5.44 8.04 17.25
CA LEU A 126 6.88 8.24 17.13
C LEU A 126 7.20 9.53 16.37
N LEU A 127 6.57 9.76 15.21
CA LEU A 127 6.76 10.96 14.40
C LEU A 127 6.46 12.23 15.21
N VAL A 128 5.32 12.27 15.90
CA VAL A 128 4.94 13.43 16.74
C VAL A 128 5.92 13.60 17.91
N GLY A 129 6.34 12.50 18.55
CA GLY A 129 7.35 12.54 19.62
C GLY A 129 8.70 13.08 19.14
N VAL A 130 9.14 12.70 17.94
CA VAL A 130 10.36 13.21 17.31
C VAL A 130 10.23 14.70 16.97
N ILE A 131 9.09 15.13 16.44
CA ILE A 131 8.80 16.56 16.18
C ILE A 131 8.85 17.37 17.48
N ASP A 132 8.24 16.85 18.55
CA ASP A 132 8.23 17.49 19.88
C ASP A 132 9.64 17.62 20.47
N TYR A 133 10.49 16.61 20.27
CA TYR A 133 11.89 16.60 20.67
C TYR A 133 12.75 17.57 19.84
N LEU A 134 12.62 17.55 18.51
CA LEU A 134 13.47 18.30 17.58
C LEU A 134 13.17 19.81 17.61
N PHE A 135 11.89 20.19 17.69
CA PHE A 135 11.46 21.58 17.63
C PHE A 135 11.04 22.11 18.99
N ARG A 136 11.78 23.07 19.56
CA ARG A 136 11.39 23.69 20.83
C ARG A 136 10.22 24.66 20.71
N LYS A 137 10.15 25.41 19.61
CA LYS A 137 9.11 26.43 19.36
C LYS A 137 7.85 25.77 18.80
N THR A 138 6.69 26.08 19.38
CA THR A 138 5.38 25.59 18.89
C THR A 138 5.12 25.98 17.45
N SER A 139 5.58 27.15 17.00
CA SER A 139 5.46 27.57 15.60
C SER A 139 6.16 26.61 14.62
N HIS A 140 7.37 26.15 14.94
CA HIS A 140 8.10 25.20 14.09
C HIS A 140 7.41 23.83 14.05
N LYS A 141 6.87 23.37 15.20
CA LYS A 141 6.07 22.13 15.27
C LYS A 141 4.84 22.22 14.34
N ILE A 142 4.11 23.33 14.41
CA ILE A 142 2.92 23.57 13.58
C ILE A 142 3.27 23.57 12.09
N VAL A 143 4.31 24.30 11.69
CA VAL A 143 4.75 24.35 10.28
C VAL A 143 5.14 22.97 9.77
N PHE A 144 5.94 22.23 10.54
CA PHE A 144 6.38 20.89 10.13
C PHE A 144 5.21 19.90 10.02
N LEU A 145 4.30 19.90 11.00
CA LEU A 145 3.09 19.07 10.95
C LEU A 145 2.20 19.43 9.75
N ALA A 146 2.02 20.71 9.45
CA ALA A 146 1.26 21.17 8.30
C ALA A 146 1.86 20.69 6.98
N ILE A 147 3.20 20.71 6.85
CA ILE A 147 3.91 20.15 5.68
C ILE A 147 3.65 18.64 5.56
N CYS A 148 3.83 17.88 6.66
CA CYS A 148 3.58 16.44 6.67
C CYS A 148 2.14 16.09 6.26
N VAL A 149 1.15 16.80 6.80
CA VAL A 149 -0.26 16.58 6.46
C VAL A 149 -0.56 16.96 5.02
N GLY A 150 -0.02 18.08 4.54
CA GLY A 150 -0.15 18.49 3.14
C GLY A 150 0.41 17.45 2.17
N LEU A 151 1.64 16.97 2.41
CA LEU A 151 2.28 15.93 1.60
C LEU A 151 1.48 14.62 1.62
N SER A 152 1.03 14.19 2.80
CA SER A 152 0.18 12.99 2.94
C SER A 152 -1.12 13.11 2.14
N ALA A 153 -1.80 14.26 2.22
CA ALA A 153 -3.00 14.52 1.42
C ALA A 153 -2.72 14.45 -0.10
N GLY A 154 -1.55 14.95 -0.53
CA GLY A 154 -1.10 14.83 -1.92
C GLY A 154 -0.91 13.38 -2.37
N VAL A 155 -0.23 12.57 -1.55
CA VAL A 155 -0.03 11.12 -1.81
C VAL A 155 -1.38 10.41 -1.93
N HIS A 156 -2.31 10.66 -1.00
CA HIS A 156 -3.63 10.04 -1.05
C HIS A 156 -4.43 10.43 -2.29
N LEU A 157 -4.34 11.69 -2.74
CA LEU A 157 -5.00 12.14 -3.97
C LEU A 157 -4.43 11.48 -5.22
N ARG A 158 -3.10 11.34 -5.32
CA ARG A 158 -2.43 10.67 -6.45
C ARG A 158 -2.76 9.19 -6.49
N ASN A 159 -2.70 8.52 -5.34
CA ASN A 159 -3.12 7.13 -5.21
C ASN A 159 -4.59 6.94 -5.65
N ALA A 160 -5.50 7.82 -5.23
CA ALA A 160 -6.89 7.77 -5.69
C ALA A 160 -7.03 7.90 -7.22
N ASN A 161 -6.18 8.70 -7.86
CA ASN A 161 -6.16 8.83 -9.31
C ASN A 161 -5.60 7.58 -10.01
N ASP A 162 -4.61 6.90 -9.42
CA ASP A 162 -4.11 5.61 -9.94
C ASP A 162 -5.20 4.54 -9.90
N PHE A 163 -5.97 4.46 -8.80
CA PHE A 163 -7.14 3.60 -8.70
C PHE A 163 -8.23 3.98 -9.71
N ARG A 164 -8.48 5.28 -9.95
CA ARG A 164 -9.41 5.75 -10.97
C ARG A 164 -9.02 5.29 -12.38
N TRP A 165 -7.73 5.36 -12.71
CA TRP A 165 -7.23 4.88 -14.00
C TRP A 165 -7.30 3.36 -14.12
N SER A 166 -6.95 2.63 -13.05
CA SER A 166 -7.11 1.16 -13.03
C SER A 166 -8.56 0.75 -13.26
N TRP A 167 -9.51 1.40 -12.58
CA TRP A 167 -10.95 1.15 -12.78
C TRP A 167 -11.40 1.44 -14.21
N THR A 168 -10.96 2.56 -14.79
CA THR A 168 -11.28 2.91 -16.18
C THR A 168 -10.76 1.85 -17.16
N LYS A 169 -9.56 1.31 -16.93
CA LYS A 169 -8.99 0.23 -17.76
C LYS A 169 -9.82 -1.05 -17.65
N GLN A 170 -10.22 -1.44 -16.44
CA GLN A 170 -11.08 -2.60 -16.21
C GLN A 170 -12.42 -2.48 -16.95
N GLN A 171 -13.11 -1.34 -16.78
CA GLN A 171 -14.39 -1.11 -17.47
C GLN A 171 -14.24 -1.21 -19.00
N ARG A 172 -13.20 -0.58 -19.57
CA ARG A 172 -12.93 -0.64 -21.01
C ARG A 172 -12.62 -2.06 -21.48
N PHE A 173 -11.80 -2.79 -20.73
CA PHE A 173 -11.45 -4.18 -21.05
C PHE A 173 -12.69 -5.07 -21.07
N PHE A 174 -13.46 -5.10 -19.97
CA PHE A 174 -14.63 -5.98 -19.87
C PHE A 174 -15.74 -5.58 -20.86
N TRP A 175 -15.89 -4.28 -21.13
CA TRP A 175 -16.80 -3.81 -22.19
C TRP A 175 -16.38 -4.37 -23.55
N GLN A 176 -15.12 -4.18 -23.95
CA GLN A 176 -14.64 -4.69 -25.24
C GLN A 176 -14.72 -6.22 -25.32
N LEU A 177 -14.43 -6.93 -24.22
CA LEU A 177 -14.52 -8.38 -24.16
C LEU A 177 -15.95 -8.86 -24.38
N ALA A 178 -16.92 -8.30 -23.67
CA ALA A 178 -18.33 -8.65 -23.81
C ALA A 178 -18.86 -8.39 -25.23
N TRP A 179 -18.42 -7.31 -25.87
CA TRP A 179 -18.83 -6.98 -27.25
C TRP A 179 -18.18 -7.86 -28.32
N ARG A 180 -16.91 -8.23 -28.15
CA ARG A 180 -16.15 -8.98 -29.16
C ARG A 180 -16.27 -10.49 -29.01
N VAL A 181 -16.55 -10.96 -27.80
CA VAL A 181 -16.67 -12.38 -27.46
C VAL A 181 -17.94 -12.60 -26.64
N PRO A 182 -19.15 -12.33 -27.18
CA PRO A 182 -20.39 -12.43 -26.40
C PRO A 182 -20.76 -13.87 -26.00
N GLY A 183 -20.31 -14.87 -26.77
CA GLY A 183 -20.57 -16.30 -26.53
C GLY A 183 -19.35 -17.04 -26.03
N LEU A 184 -18.66 -16.54 -25.00
CA LEU A 184 -17.52 -17.22 -24.41
C LEU A 184 -17.95 -18.60 -23.88
N GLU A 185 -17.30 -19.67 -24.34
CA GLU A 185 -17.66 -21.03 -23.96
C GLU A 185 -17.27 -21.33 -22.52
N ASN A 186 -18.09 -22.12 -21.81
CA ASN A 186 -17.79 -22.52 -20.44
C ASN A 186 -16.53 -23.38 -20.37
N GLY A 187 -15.73 -23.18 -19.34
CA GLY A 187 -14.43 -23.82 -19.18
C GLY A 187 -13.30 -23.08 -19.91
N THR A 188 -13.57 -21.93 -20.53
CA THR A 188 -12.51 -21.15 -21.20
C THR A 188 -11.62 -20.43 -20.17
N ALA A 189 -10.31 -20.63 -20.32
CA ALA A 189 -9.29 -19.86 -19.61
C ALA A 189 -8.77 -18.72 -20.49
N LEU A 190 -8.70 -17.51 -19.93
CA LEU A 190 -8.06 -16.35 -20.54
C LEU A 190 -6.66 -16.19 -19.96
N PHE A 191 -5.69 -16.00 -20.85
CA PHE A 191 -4.28 -15.85 -20.49
C PHE A 191 -3.79 -14.45 -20.82
N SER A 192 -2.88 -13.94 -20.00
CA SER A 192 -2.12 -12.73 -20.29
C SER A 192 -0.67 -12.89 -19.83
N ASP A 193 0.20 -12.11 -20.49
CA ASP A 193 1.56 -11.89 -20.02
C ASP A 193 1.53 -10.81 -18.92
N GLY A 194 1.38 -11.25 -17.67
CA GLY A 194 1.27 -10.35 -16.51
C GLY A 194 -0.14 -9.85 -16.20
N ALA A 195 -0.25 -9.13 -15.08
CA ALA A 195 -1.50 -8.53 -14.64
C ALA A 195 -1.97 -7.42 -15.61
N LEU A 196 -3.23 -7.50 -16.06
CA LEU A 196 -3.80 -6.50 -16.98
C LEU A 196 -4.06 -5.15 -16.33
N PHE A 197 -4.25 -5.13 -15.01
CA PHE A 197 -4.65 -3.96 -14.25
C PHE A 197 -3.80 -3.79 -13.01
N ASN A 198 -3.47 -2.55 -12.70
CA ASN A 198 -2.79 -2.24 -11.45
C ASN A 198 -3.74 -2.55 -10.27
N TYR A 199 -3.19 -3.17 -9.23
CA TYR A 199 -3.88 -3.52 -7.99
C TYR A 199 -5.01 -4.55 -8.11
N VAL A 200 -5.16 -5.22 -9.26
CA VAL A 200 -6.16 -6.27 -9.47
C VAL A 200 -5.47 -7.48 -10.11
N GLY A 201 -5.44 -8.59 -9.38
CA GLY A 201 -4.82 -9.82 -9.84
C GLY A 201 -5.77 -10.79 -10.54
N SER A 202 -5.29 -12.02 -10.71
CA SER A 202 -6.00 -13.11 -11.39
C SER A 202 -7.36 -13.47 -10.80
N TYR A 203 -7.46 -13.62 -9.48
CA TYR A 203 -8.72 -14.01 -8.84
C TYR A 203 -9.84 -12.98 -9.01
N PRO A 204 -9.66 -11.68 -8.71
CA PRO A 204 -10.72 -10.70 -8.96
C PRO A 204 -11.07 -10.58 -10.45
N THR A 205 -10.10 -10.72 -11.35
CA THR A 205 -10.34 -10.71 -12.80
C THR A 205 -11.20 -11.90 -13.23
N SER A 206 -10.91 -13.08 -12.70
CA SER A 206 -11.74 -14.29 -12.88
C SER A 206 -13.16 -14.07 -12.35
N SER A 207 -13.30 -13.50 -11.15
CA SER A 207 -14.62 -13.18 -10.58
C SER A 207 -15.42 -12.20 -11.44
N ALA A 208 -14.76 -11.18 -12.01
CA ALA A 208 -15.41 -10.24 -12.91
C ALA A 208 -15.90 -10.92 -14.20
N LEU A 209 -15.09 -11.81 -14.81
CA LEU A 209 -15.51 -12.63 -15.96
C LEU A 209 -16.76 -13.45 -15.66
N ASN A 210 -16.75 -14.12 -14.51
CA ASN A 210 -17.86 -14.93 -14.01
C ASN A 210 -19.11 -14.11 -13.63
N THR A 211 -18.98 -12.79 -13.51
CA THR A 211 -20.11 -11.88 -13.28
C THR A 211 -20.74 -11.41 -14.60
N ILE A 212 -19.93 -11.24 -15.66
CA ILE A 212 -20.41 -10.73 -16.96
C ILE A 212 -20.85 -11.85 -17.93
N TYR A 213 -20.35 -13.07 -17.75
CA TYR A 213 -20.73 -14.23 -18.56
C TYR A 213 -21.60 -15.20 -17.76
N PRO A 214 -22.50 -15.95 -18.42
CA PRO A 214 -23.33 -16.96 -17.75
C PRO A 214 -22.45 -18.04 -17.11
N GLN A 215 -22.69 -18.30 -15.83
CA GLN A 215 -22.07 -19.43 -15.13
C GLN A 215 -22.92 -20.69 -15.30
N GLN A 216 -22.26 -21.83 -15.57
CA GLN A 216 -22.92 -23.13 -15.71
C GLN A 216 -22.37 -24.21 -14.76
N VAL A 217 -21.39 -23.87 -13.92
CA VAL A 217 -20.81 -24.80 -12.93
C VAL A 217 -21.33 -24.53 -11.53
N VAL A 218 -21.38 -25.57 -10.69
CA VAL A 218 -21.80 -25.45 -9.29
C VAL A 218 -20.57 -25.12 -8.43
N TYR A 219 -20.75 -24.24 -7.45
CA TYR A 219 -19.75 -23.92 -6.44
C TYR A 219 -19.11 -25.21 -5.85
N PRO A 220 -17.78 -25.28 -5.64
CA PRO A 220 -16.80 -24.18 -5.65
C PRO A 220 -16.11 -23.91 -7.00
N GLU A 221 -16.58 -24.52 -8.09
CA GLU A 221 -15.95 -24.34 -9.40
C GLU A 221 -16.36 -23.01 -10.05
N GLN A 222 -15.53 -22.50 -10.96
CA GLN A 222 -15.81 -21.31 -11.78
C GLN A 222 -15.75 -21.67 -13.26
N SER A 223 -16.67 -21.12 -14.05
CA SER A 223 -16.77 -21.39 -15.49
C SER A 223 -15.64 -20.75 -16.28
N TYR A 224 -15.09 -19.64 -15.79
CA TYR A 224 -14.04 -18.88 -16.48
C TYR A 224 -12.88 -18.59 -15.53
N TRP A 225 -11.66 -18.76 -16.03
CA TRP A 225 -10.45 -18.46 -15.28
C TRP A 225 -9.61 -17.45 -16.02
N PHE A 226 -9.00 -16.55 -15.27
CA PHE A 226 -8.00 -15.63 -15.77
C PHE A 226 -6.64 -15.97 -15.17
N VAL A 227 -5.65 -16.16 -16.04
CA VAL A 227 -4.34 -16.69 -15.68
C VAL A 227 -3.24 -15.75 -16.15
N GLU A 228 -2.49 -15.23 -15.18
CA GLU A 228 -1.26 -14.47 -15.40
C GLU A 228 -0.13 -15.49 -15.63
N LEU A 229 0.40 -15.56 -16.86
CA LEU A 229 1.38 -16.56 -17.28
C LEU A 229 2.71 -16.41 -16.52
N ASP A 230 3.20 -15.18 -16.41
CA ASP A 230 4.41 -14.79 -15.69
C ASP A 230 4.38 -15.14 -14.20
N ARG A 231 3.19 -15.26 -13.60
CA ARG A 231 3.01 -15.58 -12.19
C ARG A 231 2.72 -17.04 -11.95
N THR A 232 1.94 -17.66 -12.83
CA THR A 232 1.45 -19.04 -12.66
C THR A 232 2.45 -20.06 -13.21
N PHE A 233 3.10 -19.74 -14.33
CA PHE A 233 3.99 -20.64 -15.06
C PHE A 233 5.42 -20.10 -15.18
N LEU A 234 5.84 -19.21 -14.26
CA LEU A 234 7.17 -18.58 -14.31
C LEU A 234 8.33 -19.59 -14.44
N TYR A 235 8.22 -20.71 -13.71
CA TYR A 235 9.24 -21.75 -13.65
C TYR A 235 8.88 -23.02 -14.44
N ASP A 236 7.62 -23.13 -14.87
CA ASP A 236 7.03 -24.33 -15.48
C ASP A 236 6.45 -24.02 -16.88
N MET A 237 7.04 -23.03 -17.58
CA MET A 237 6.56 -22.60 -18.90
C MET A 237 6.66 -23.72 -19.94
N ASP A 238 7.69 -24.56 -19.86
CA ASP A 238 7.86 -25.71 -20.76
C ASP A 238 6.70 -26.70 -20.61
N ASP A 239 6.24 -26.96 -19.38
CA ASP A 239 5.10 -27.84 -19.11
C ASP A 239 3.80 -27.27 -19.68
N PHE A 240 3.60 -25.95 -19.56
CA PHE A 240 2.47 -25.25 -20.17
C PHE A 240 2.47 -25.38 -21.70
N VAL A 241 3.63 -25.17 -22.35
CA VAL A 241 3.78 -25.32 -23.81
C VAL A 241 3.55 -26.77 -24.25
N ASN A 242 3.91 -27.75 -23.41
CA ASN A 242 3.66 -29.17 -23.64
C ASN A 242 2.21 -29.61 -23.38
N GLY A 243 1.30 -28.68 -23.07
CA GLY A 243 -0.13 -28.94 -22.95
C GLY A 243 -0.56 -29.41 -21.56
N ALA A 244 0.16 -29.02 -20.50
CA ALA A 244 -0.27 -29.28 -19.13
C ALA A 244 -1.67 -28.69 -18.85
N THR A 245 -2.48 -29.43 -18.08
CA THR A 245 -3.83 -29.01 -17.72
C THR A 245 -3.79 -27.79 -16.80
N VAL A 246 -4.40 -26.69 -17.24
CA VAL A 246 -4.54 -25.48 -16.41
C VAL A 246 -5.74 -25.62 -15.49
N LYS A 247 -5.49 -25.98 -14.22
CA LYS A 247 -6.54 -26.02 -13.19
C LYS A 247 -6.23 -25.01 -12.08
N GLN A 248 -7.06 -23.97 -11.99
CA GLN A 248 -7.07 -23.09 -10.83
C GLN A 248 -8.19 -23.51 -9.87
N ASN A 249 -7.86 -23.62 -8.59
CA ASN A 249 -8.85 -23.75 -7.53
C ASN A 249 -8.85 -22.45 -6.72
N LEU A 250 -10.02 -22.05 -6.21
CA LEU A 250 -10.07 -21.06 -5.15
C LEU A 250 -9.30 -21.63 -3.96
N ARG A 251 -8.23 -20.94 -3.55
CA ARG A 251 -7.47 -21.30 -2.35
C ARG A 251 -8.38 -21.03 -1.15
N ASN A 252 -8.75 -22.10 -0.42
CA ASN A 252 -9.40 -21.98 0.89
C ASN A 252 -8.43 -21.38 1.91
#